data_AF-A0A2D5URF3-F1
#
_entry.id   AF-A0A2D5URF3-F1
#
_cell.length_a   1.000
_cell.length_b   1.000
_cell.length_c   1.000
_cell.angle_alpha   90.00
_cell.angle_beta   90.00
_cell.angle_gamma   90.00
#
_symmetry.space_group_name_H-M   'P 1'
#
loop_
_entity.id
_entity.type
_entity.pdbx_description
1 polymer ?
#
loop_
_entity_poly.entity_id
_entity_poly.type
_entity_poly.pdbx_seq_one_letter_code
_entity_poly.pdbx_strand_id
1 'polypeptide(L)'
;MAEVFCDIMGNELGDGEWYQVTTKSGKFWVPTYVEYVDESKCTGCGLCVKVCVGNCYEMRAVPEREITAVIKGKQKTVTTRKQAVLINPDDCMGDCHCHKICPVDGAAMVCQPKMNCC
;
A
#
# COMPACT_ATOMS: atom_id res chain seq x y z
N MET A 1 -23.18 13.92 12.83
CA MET A 1 -22.09 13.01 13.21
C MET A 1 -20.92 13.43 12.35
N ALA A 2 -19.84 13.94 12.95
CA ALA A 2 -18.67 14.34 12.16
C ALA A 2 -18.11 13.07 11.48
N GLU A 3 -17.89 13.13 10.18
CA GLU A 3 -17.27 12.03 9.44
C GLU A 3 -15.79 12.02 9.84
N VAL A 4 -15.45 11.17 10.82
CA VAL A 4 -14.07 11.01 11.27
C VAL A 4 -13.29 10.32 10.16
N PHE A 5 -12.36 11.04 9.56
CA PHE A 5 -11.41 10.49 8.61
C PHE A 5 -10.33 9.73 9.40
N CYS A 6 -9.83 8.65 8.83
CA CYS A 6 -8.78 7.87 9.44
C CYS A 6 -7.70 7.54 8.43
N ASP A 7 -6.55 7.06 8.89
CA ASP A 7 -5.68 6.30 8.02
C ASP A 7 -6.18 4.87 7.84
N ILE A 8 -5.58 4.17 6.89
CA ILE A 8 -5.89 2.76 6.61
C ILE A 8 -5.76 1.84 7.84
N MET A 9 -4.87 2.20 8.76
CA MET A 9 -4.55 1.48 9.99
C MET A 9 -5.55 1.77 11.11
N GLY A 10 -6.50 2.67 10.89
CA GLY A 10 -7.54 3.01 11.85
C GLY A 10 -7.20 4.18 12.78
N ASN A 11 -6.12 4.91 12.54
CA ASN A 11 -5.77 6.10 13.31
C ASN A 11 -6.60 7.29 12.83
N GLU A 12 -7.24 8.01 13.74
CA GLU A 12 -8.00 9.22 13.40
C GLU A 12 -7.07 10.27 12.77
N LEU A 13 -7.40 10.68 11.55
CA LEU A 13 -6.83 11.87 10.93
C LEU A 13 -7.74 13.01 11.36
N GLY A 14 -7.18 14.06 11.96
CA GLY A 14 -7.94 15.25 12.35
C GLY A 14 -8.66 15.91 11.17
N ASP A 15 -9.36 17.02 11.44
CA ASP A 15 -10.16 17.79 10.48
C ASP A 15 -9.28 18.38 9.33
N GLY A 16 -8.87 17.53 8.40
CA GLY A 16 -8.19 17.91 7.16
C GLY A 16 -9.21 18.28 6.09
N GLU A 17 -8.91 19.31 5.29
CA GLU A 17 -9.64 19.58 4.05
C GLU A 17 -9.24 18.54 3.01
N TRP A 18 -10.01 17.45 2.90
CA TRP A 18 -9.80 16.41 1.91
C TRP A 18 -10.58 16.68 0.63
N TYR A 19 -10.05 16.24 -0.51
CA TYR A 19 -10.72 16.37 -1.81
C TYR A 19 -11.99 15.49 -1.84
N GLN A 20 -13.17 16.11 -1.95
CA GLN A 20 -14.45 15.41 -2.06
C GLN A 20 -14.95 15.41 -3.51
N VAL A 21 -15.38 14.26 -4.00
CA VAL A 21 -15.92 14.08 -5.36
C VAL A 21 -17.31 13.48 -5.29
N THR A 22 -18.21 13.93 -6.18
CA THR A 22 -19.54 13.33 -6.33
C THR A 22 -19.52 12.28 -7.43
N THR A 23 -19.85 11.04 -7.06
CA THR A 23 -19.98 9.93 -8.03
C THR A 23 -21.21 10.12 -8.93
N LYS A 24 -21.30 9.36 -10.04
CA LYS A 24 -22.48 9.34 -10.92
C LYS A 24 -23.80 9.08 -10.17
N SER A 25 -23.74 8.38 -9.04
CA SER A 25 -24.92 8.07 -8.21
C SER A 25 -25.36 9.21 -7.29
N GLY A 26 -24.65 10.33 -7.26
CA GLY A 26 -24.87 11.44 -6.32
C GLY A 26 -24.26 11.21 -4.94
N LYS A 27 -23.61 10.06 -4.68
CA LYS A 27 -22.90 9.79 -3.43
C LYS A 27 -21.56 10.53 -3.39
N PHE A 28 -21.23 11.07 -2.24
CA PHE A 28 -19.90 11.63 -1.94
C PHE A 28 -18.87 10.51 -1.78
N TRP A 29 -17.66 10.77 -2.28
CA TRP A 29 -16.50 9.90 -2.17
C TRP A 29 -15.24 10.75 -2.01
N VAL A 30 -14.36 10.34 -1.10
CA VAL A 30 -13.02 10.90 -0.91
C VAL A 30 -12.02 9.89 -1.49
N PRO A 31 -11.26 10.24 -2.54
CA PRO A 31 -10.20 9.39 -3.06
C PRO A 31 -9.11 9.15 -2.00
N THR A 32 -8.61 7.92 -1.94
CA THR A 32 -7.64 7.48 -0.93
C THR A 32 -6.34 7.03 -1.61
N TYR A 33 -5.33 7.89 -1.59
CA TYR A 33 -4.06 7.76 -2.32
C TYR A 33 -3.05 6.90 -1.58
N VAL A 34 -2.24 6.13 -2.31
CA VAL A 34 -1.17 5.33 -1.68
C VAL A 34 -0.04 6.22 -1.19
N GLU A 35 0.41 5.99 0.04
CA GLU A 35 1.59 6.61 0.64
C GLU A 35 2.80 5.69 0.56
N TYR A 36 2.63 4.42 0.99
CA TYR A 36 3.72 3.44 1.00
C TYR A 36 3.21 1.99 1.03
N VAL A 37 4.12 1.05 0.88
CA VAL A 37 3.86 -0.39 1.05
C VAL A 37 4.48 -0.86 2.36
N ASP A 38 3.67 -1.42 3.27
CA ASP A 38 4.15 -2.05 4.50
C ASP A 38 4.93 -3.32 4.14
N GLU A 39 6.24 -3.25 4.36
CA GLU A 39 7.16 -4.31 3.99
C GLU A 39 7.00 -5.57 4.82
N SER A 40 6.59 -5.42 6.08
CA SER A 40 6.41 -6.52 7.03
C SER A 40 5.19 -7.37 6.67
N LYS A 41 4.17 -6.74 6.08
CA LYS A 41 2.93 -7.40 5.65
C LYS A 41 3.00 -7.95 4.23
N CYS A 42 3.80 -7.35 3.35
CA CYS A 42 3.85 -7.77 1.95
C CYS A 42 4.30 -9.24 1.82
N THR A 43 3.50 -10.06 1.15
CA THR A 43 3.79 -11.49 0.89
C THR A 43 4.42 -11.75 -0.48
N GLY A 44 4.59 -10.71 -1.31
CA GLY A 44 5.15 -10.84 -2.65
C GLY A 44 4.19 -11.40 -3.71
N CYS A 45 2.88 -11.40 -3.45
CA CYS A 45 1.88 -12.00 -4.35
C CYS A 45 1.67 -11.27 -5.70
N GLY A 46 2.04 -9.98 -5.79
CA GLY A 46 1.97 -9.19 -7.03
C GLY A 46 0.57 -8.75 -7.49
N LEU A 47 -0.47 -8.99 -6.69
CA LEU A 47 -1.84 -8.61 -7.05
C LEU A 47 -2.05 -7.09 -7.14
N CYS A 48 -1.36 -6.32 -6.31
CA CYS A 48 -1.38 -4.85 -6.37
C CYS A 48 -0.81 -4.32 -7.69
N VAL A 49 0.28 -4.89 -8.20
CA VAL A 49 0.87 -4.56 -9.50
C VAL A 49 -0.12 -4.88 -10.63
N LYS A 50 -0.79 -6.03 -10.55
CA LYS A 50 -1.73 -6.47 -11.60
C LYS A 50 -2.99 -5.61 -11.67
N VAL A 51 -3.50 -5.12 -10.55
CA VAL A 51 -4.78 -4.38 -10.50
C VAL A 51 -4.60 -2.87 -10.66
N CYS A 52 -3.41 -2.35 -10.39
CA CYS A 52 -3.17 -0.91 -10.42
C CYS A 52 -3.11 -0.38 -11.86
N VAL A 53 -4.16 0.34 -12.26
CA VAL A 53 -4.26 0.93 -13.60
C VAL A 53 -3.23 2.06 -13.81
N GLY A 54 -2.82 2.74 -12.72
CA GLY A 54 -1.79 3.78 -12.74
C GLY A 54 -0.36 3.27 -12.72
N ASN A 55 -0.14 1.94 -12.74
CA ASN A 55 1.21 1.35 -12.67
C ASN A 55 2.07 1.86 -11.50
N CYS A 56 1.45 2.17 -10.35
CA CYS A 56 2.16 2.73 -9.19
C CYS A 56 3.20 1.76 -8.59
N TYR A 57 3.11 0.46 -8.88
CA TYR A 57 3.89 -0.58 -8.20
C TYR A 57 4.73 -1.43 -9.15
N GLU A 58 5.86 -1.93 -8.65
CA GLU A 58 6.72 -2.90 -9.33
C GLU A 58 7.14 -4.02 -8.35
N MET A 59 7.34 -5.23 -8.87
CA MET A 59 7.90 -6.33 -8.07
C MET A 59 9.43 -6.27 -8.06
N ARG A 60 10.03 -6.09 -6.88
CA ARG A 60 11.49 -6.12 -6.69
C ARG A 60 11.90 -7.26 -5.77
N ALA A 61 13.10 -7.79 -6.01
CA ALA A 61 13.73 -8.73 -5.10
C ALA A 61 14.36 -7.94 -3.94
N VAL A 62 13.96 -8.26 -2.72
CA VAL A 62 14.49 -7.64 -1.50
C VAL A 62 15.13 -8.72 -0.62
N PRO A 63 16.21 -8.39 0.10
CA PRO A 63 16.84 -9.34 1.02
C PRO A 63 15.91 -9.58 2.23
N GLU A 64 15.57 -10.84 2.51
CA GLU A 64 14.64 -11.24 3.58
C GLU A 64 15.34 -11.43 4.95
N ARG A 65 16.69 -11.46 4.95
CA ARG A 65 17.63 -12.03 5.95
C ARG A 65 17.79 -13.55 5.72
N GLU A 66 18.97 -14.17 5.63
CA GLU A 66 20.37 -13.82 5.90
C GLU A 66 21.13 -13.36 4.63
N ILE A 67 22.42 -13.03 4.72
CA ILE A 67 23.28 -12.64 3.57
C ILE A 67 24.60 -13.42 3.64
N THR A 68 24.91 -14.26 2.64
CA THR A 68 26.15 -15.07 2.50
C THR A 68 27.30 -14.23 2.04
N ALA A 69 27.46 -13.03 2.56
CA ALA A 69 28.55 -12.20 2.13
C ALA A 69 29.85 -12.89 2.59
N VAL A 70 30.57 -13.50 1.66
CA VAL A 70 31.94 -13.98 1.87
C VAL A 70 32.83 -12.76 1.94
N ILE A 71 32.76 -12.06 3.07
CA ILE A 71 33.67 -10.98 3.42
C ILE A 71 34.76 -11.66 4.24
N LYS A 72 35.94 -11.89 3.64
CA LYS A 72 37.06 -12.63 4.26
C LYS A 72 36.80 -14.13 4.50
N GLY A 73 36.19 -14.86 3.55
CA GLY A 73 36.25 -16.33 3.53
C GLY A 73 35.22 -17.11 4.38
N LYS A 74 34.08 -16.52 4.78
CA LYS A 74 33.01 -17.21 5.53
C LYS A 74 31.67 -17.20 4.76
N GLN A 75 30.98 -18.35 4.66
CA GLN A 75 29.62 -18.48 4.11
C GLN A 75 28.54 -18.00 5.12
N LYS A 76 27.42 -17.42 4.64
CA LYS A 76 26.19 -17.03 5.36
C LYS A 76 24.83 -17.05 4.53
N THR A 77 24.31 -18.08 3.88
CA THR A 77 23.01 -18.09 3.08
C THR A 77 22.24 -16.75 2.76
N VAL A 78 22.23 -16.21 1.52
CA VAL A 78 21.39 -15.06 1.12
C VAL A 78 19.99 -15.52 0.72
N THR A 79 18.98 -15.27 1.55
CA THR A 79 17.57 -15.52 1.17
C THR A 79 16.94 -14.22 0.69
N THR A 80 16.48 -14.19 -0.57
CA THR A 80 15.78 -13.04 -1.16
C THR A 80 14.29 -13.34 -1.33
N ARG A 81 13.42 -12.42 -0.91
CA ARG A 81 11.97 -12.47 -1.16
C ARG A 81 11.58 -11.48 -2.26
N LYS A 82 10.42 -11.70 -2.88
CA LYS A 82 9.83 -10.71 -3.80
C LYS A 82 8.91 -9.79 -3.01
N GLN A 83 8.94 -8.50 -3.33
CA GLN A 83 8.15 -7.48 -2.68
C GLN A 83 7.65 -6.47 -3.70
N ALA A 84 6.41 -6.01 -3.53
CA ALA A 84 5.90 -4.88 -4.29
C ALA A 84 6.48 -3.59 -3.70
N VAL A 85 7.05 -2.74 -4.56
CA VAL A 85 7.61 -1.44 -4.22
C VAL A 85 6.80 -0.36 -4.92
N LEU A 86 6.56 0.75 -4.24
CA LEU A 86 5.89 1.91 -4.79
C LEU A 86 6.89 2.75 -5.61
N ILE A 87 6.58 2.99 -6.88
CA ILE A 87 7.48 3.63 -7.85
C ILE A 87 6.91 4.97 -8.30
N ASN A 88 5.63 4.99 -8.67
CA ASN A 88 4.93 6.16 -9.20
C ASN A 88 3.71 6.48 -8.34
N PRO A 89 3.90 7.01 -7.11
CA PRO A 89 2.78 7.37 -6.23
C PRO A 89 1.86 8.44 -6.84
N ASP A 90 2.43 9.37 -7.62
CA ASP A 90 1.71 10.49 -8.23
C ASP A 90 0.65 10.05 -9.26
N ASP A 91 0.78 8.84 -9.82
CA ASP A 91 -0.18 8.25 -10.76
C ASP A 91 -1.36 7.54 -10.06
N CYS A 92 -1.41 7.55 -8.72
CA CYS A 92 -2.46 6.91 -7.96
C CYS A 92 -3.80 7.65 -8.13
N MET A 93 -4.85 6.92 -8.52
CA MET A 93 -6.20 7.50 -8.68
C MET A 93 -7.03 7.52 -7.39
N GLY A 94 -6.49 6.99 -6.30
CA GLY A 94 -7.18 6.92 -5.01
C GLY A 94 -8.30 5.87 -4.93
N ASP A 95 -8.31 4.89 -5.85
CA ASP A 95 -9.36 3.90 -6.06
C ASP A 95 -9.28 2.68 -5.13
N CYS A 96 -8.15 2.49 -4.44
CA CYS A 96 -7.92 1.45 -3.44
C CYS A 96 -8.16 -0.02 -3.89
N HIS A 97 -8.15 -0.33 -5.19
CA HIS A 97 -8.27 -1.73 -5.64
C HIS A 97 -7.07 -2.58 -5.18
N CYS A 98 -5.87 -1.99 -5.14
CA CYS A 98 -4.66 -2.63 -4.64
C CYS A 98 -4.75 -3.03 -3.15
N HIS A 99 -5.43 -2.22 -2.33
CA HIS A 99 -5.73 -2.55 -0.94
C HIS A 99 -6.73 -3.70 -0.84
N LYS A 100 -7.86 -3.58 -1.55
CA LYS A 100 -8.97 -4.57 -1.48
C LYS A 100 -8.59 -5.96 -1.99
N ILE A 101 -7.70 -6.05 -2.97
CA ILE A 101 -7.26 -7.35 -3.53
C ILE A 101 -6.13 -7.98 -2.71
N CYS A 102 -5.55 -7.26 -1.75
CA CYS A 102 -4.43 -7.78 -0.97
C CYS A 102 -4.90 -8.97 -0.12
N PRO A 103 -4.23 -10.13 -0.18
CA PRO A 103 -4.64 -11.33 0.56
C PRO A 103 -4.30 -11.25 2.05
N VAL A 104 -3.66 -10.17 2.49
CA VAL A 104 -3.21 -9.95 3.87
C VAL A 104 -4.28 -9.16 4.60
N ASP A 105 -4.57 -9.54 5.83
CA ASP A 105 -5.51 -8.81 6.66
C ASP A 105 -5.06 -7.36 6.90
N GLY A 106 -5.98 -6.42 6.70
CA GLY A 106 -5.69 -4.99 6.68
C GLY A 106 -4.79 -4.50 5.53
N ALA A 107 -4.45 -5.38 4.58
CA ALA A 107 -3.57 -5.17 3.43
C ALA A 107 -2.14 -4.67 3.76
N ALA A 108 -1.26 -4.78 2.75
CA ALA A 108 0.07 -4.20 2.80
C ALA A 108 0.15 -2.78 2.17
N MET A 109 -0.81 -2.38 1.32
CA MET A 109 -0.79 -1.06 0.69
C MET A 109 -1.35 -0.05 1.68
N VAL A 110 -0.59 0.99 2.04
CA VAL A 110 -1.01 2.01 2.99
C VAL A 110 -1.45 3.25 2.24
N CYS A 111 -2.71 3.65 2.42
CA CYS A 111 -3.35 4.71 1.65
C CYS A 111 -4.07 5.73 2.57
N GLN A 112 -4.15 6.99 2.13
CA GLN A 112 -4.70 8.14 2.85
C GLN A 112 -5.58 9.02 1.95
N PRO A 113 -6.70 9.58 2.45
CA PRO A 113 -7.38 9.29 3.73
C PRO A 113 -8.36 8.11 3.62
N LYS A 114 -8.51 7.29 4.66
CA LYS A 114 -9.54 6.24 4.79
C LYS A 114 -10.88 6.87 5.17
N MET A 115 -11.91 6.64 4.36
CA MET A 115 -13.30 6.90 4.75
C MET A 115 -13.84 5.76 5.63
N ASN A 116 -14.56 6.11 6.70
CA ASN A 116 -15.25 5.21 7.64
C ASN A 116 -14.32 4.25 8.39
N CYS A 117 -13.61 4.82 9.36
CA CYS A 117 -13.06 4.09 10.48
C CYS A 117 -14.19 3.49 11.34
N CYS A 118 -14.40 2.19 11.21
CA CYS A 118 -15.05 1.36 12.22
C CYS A 118 -14.12 0.18 12.51
#